data_AF-A0A2K3NQ95-F1
#
_entry.id   AF-A0A2K3NQ95-F1
#
_cell.length_a   1.000
_cell.length_b   1.000
_cell.length_c   1.000
_cell.angle_alpha   90.00
_cell.angle_beta   90.00
_cell.angle_gamma   90.00
#
_symmetry.space_group_name_H-M   'P 1'
#
loop_
_entity.id
_entity.type
_entity.pdbx_description
1 polymer ?
#
loop_
_entity_poly.entity_id
_entity_poly.type
_entity_poly.pdbx_seq_one_letter_code
_entity_poly.pdbx_strand_id
1 'polypeptide(L)'
;MPRYTNSINELASLLHNIELSRRAGLPNMYYDTQSLLYTEAMDYRESFPPSAFASLYPTQEAWDAHLMDERNVLDAQQIIHTSRWREEIQARDARYMAEQAAAAEMERELFSEREFFGMDGFDPNTTTSFTDYMSTDPPADS
;
A
#
# COMPACT_ATOMS: atom_id res chain seq x y z
N MET A 1 -35.04 -19.84 -22.72
CA MET A 1 -34.30 -19.69 -21.45
C MET A 1 -33.15 -18.71 -21.69
N PRO A 2 -32.92 -17.72 -20.82
CA PRO A 2 -31.72 -16.89 -20.92
C PRO A 2 -30.46 -17.76 -20.82
N ARG A 3 -29.43 -17.43 -21.60
CA ARG A 3 -28.18 -18.21 -21.71
C ARG A 3 -27.35 -18.16 -20.42
N TYR A 4 -27.46 -17.06 -19.66
CA TYR A 4 -26.77 -16.82 -18.41
C TYR A 4 -27.80 -16.58 -17.29
N THR A 5 -27.50 -17.10 -16.10
CA THR A 5 -28.32 -16.85 -14.91
C THR A 5 -27.96 -15.53 -14.24
N ASN A 6 -26.68 -15.13 -14.31
CA ASN A 6 -26.20 -13.84 -13.84
C ASN A 6 -26.38 -12.75 -14.90
N SER A 7 -26.43 -11.49 -14.46
CA SER A 7 -26.51 -10.36 -15.39
C SER A 7 -25.18 -10.16 -16.12
N ILE A 8 -25.24 -9.66 -17.35
CA ILE A 8 -24.05 -9.34 -18.15
C ILE A 8 -23.11 -8.38 -17.41
N ASN A 9 -23.67 -7.44 -16.64
CA ASN A 9 -22.88 -6.48 -15.86
C ASN A 9 -22.06 -7.16 -14.74
N GLU A 10 -22.63 -8.16 -14.07
CA GLU A 10 -21.92 -8.93 -13.04
C GLU A 10 -20.78 -9.76 -13.64
N LEU A 11 -21.06 -10.41 -14.78
CA LEU A 11 -20.06 -11.17 -15.53
C LEU A 11 -18.91 -10.26 -16.00
N ALA A 12 -19.24 -9.12 -16.61
CA ALA A 12 -18.27 -8.14 -17.09
C ALA A 12 -17.42 -7.56 -15.95
N SER A 13 -18.04 -7.28 -14.80
CA SER A 13 -17.35 -6.74 -13.62
C SER A 13 -16.35 -7.75 -13.04
N LEU A 14 -16.74 -9.03 -12.94
CA LEU A 14 -15.82 -10.08 -12.51
C LEU A 14 -14.64 -10.23 -13.46
N LEU A 15 -14.90 -10.27 -14.77
CA LEU A 15 -13.84 -10.36 -15.79
C LEU A 15 -12.89 -9.16 -15.74
N HIS A 16 -13.42 -7.95 -15.58
CA HIS A 16 -12.63 -6.74 -15.46
C HIS A 16 -11.70 -6.79 -14.25
N ASN A 17 -12.21 -7.22 -13.08
CA ASN A 17 -11.40 -7.36 -11.88
C ASN A 17 -10.29 -8.40 -12.04
N ILE A 18 -10.59 -9.55 -12.65
CA ILE A 18 -9.59 -10.61 -12.93
C ILE A 18 -8.47 -10.08 -13.83
N GLU A 19 -8.83 -9.30 -14.85
CA GLU A 19 -7.84 -8.74 -15.77
C GLU A 19 -7.01 -7.63 -15.11
N LEU A 20 -7.66 -6.75 -14.35
CA LEU A 20 -7.00 -5.69 -13.60
C LEU A 20 -6.02 -6.27 -12.57
N SER A 21 -6.44 -7.27 -11.79
CA SER A 21 -5.58 -7.90 -10.79
C SER A 21 -4.36 -8.54 -11.41
N ARG A 22 -4.52 -9.19 -12.58
CA ARG A 22 -3.43 -9.80 -13.33
C ARG A 22 -2.46 -8.75 -13.88
N ARG A 23 -2.97 -7.68 -14.49
CA ARG A 23 -2.16 -6.58 -15.05
C ARG A 23 -1.42 -5.80 -13.98
N ALA A 24 -2.06 -5.57 -12.83
CA ALA A 24 -1.46 -4.90 -11.68
C ALA A 24 -0.52 -5.81 -10.88
N GLY A 25 -0.40 -7.10 -11.23
CA GLY A 25 0.45 -8.05 -10.53
C GLY A 25 0.05 -8.27 -9.06
N LEU A 26 -1.24 -8.12 -8.73
CA LEU A 26 -1.75 -8.25 -7.36
C LEU A 26 -1.87 -9.73 -6.98
N PRO A 27 -0.98 -10.28 -6.13
CA PRO A 27 -0.90 -11.73 -5.89
C PRO A 27 -2.01 -12.28 -4.98
N ASN A 28 -2.72 -11.42 -4.25
CA ASN A 28 -3.65 -11.81 -3.18
C ASN A 28 -5.13 -11.71 -3.58
N MET A 29 -5.45 -11.69 -4.87
CA MET A 29 -6.84 -11.73 -5.33
C MET A 29 -7.29 -13.18 -5.51
N TYR A 30 -8.16 -13.64 -4.61
CA TYR A 30 -8.74 -14.97 -4.65
C TYR A 30 -10.12 -14.92 -5.30
N TYR A 31 -10.29 -15.68 -6.38
CA TYR A 31 -11.57 -15.86 -7.05
C TYR A 31 -12.09 -17.26 -6.75
N ASP A 32 -13.39 -17.36 -6.42
CA ASP A 32 -14.05 -18.66 -6.33
C ASP A 32 -14.25 -19.23 -7.73
N THR A 33 -13.32 -20.09 -8.15
CA THR A 33 -13.34 -20.72 -9.47
C THR A 33 -14.40 -21.82 -9.60
N GLN A 34 -15.04 -22.22 -8.50
CA GLN A 34 -16.11 -23.22 -8.47
C GLN A 34 -17.51 -22.57 -8.53
N SER A 35 -17.59 -21.25 -8.35
CA SER A 35 -18.85 -20.51 -8.44
C SER A 35 -19.44 -20.55 -9.84
N LEU A 36 -20.78 -20.57 -9.90
CA LEU A 36 -21.55 -20.43 -11.13
C LEU A 36 -21.22 -19.11 -11.83
N LEU A 37 -21.06 -18.02 -11.08
CA LEU A 37 -20.70 -16.70 -11.62
C LEU A 37 -19.36 -16.74 -12.35
N TYR A 38 -18.36 -17.41 -11.78
CA TYR A 38 -17.04 -17.53 -12.40
C TYR A 38 -17.10 -18.36 -13.68
N THR A 39 -17.81 -19.48 -13.65
CA THR A 39 -17.98 -20.35 -14.83
C THR A 39 -18.71 -19.62 -15.96
N GLU A 40 -19.82 -18.95 -15.65
CA GLU A 40 -20.56 -18.14 -16.64
C GLU A 40 -19.73 -16.97 -17.16
N ALA A 41 -18.89 -16.35 -16.32
CA ALA A 41 -18.03 -15.26 -16.75
C ALA A 41 -16.94 -15.74 -17.72
N MET A 42 -16.36 -16.92 -17.47
CA MET A 42 -15.39 -17.52 -18.39
C MET A 42 -16.04 -17.92 -19.73
N ASP A 43 -17.24 -18.52 -19.71
CA ASP A 43 -18.00 -18.81 -20.95
C ASP A 43 -18.37 -17.52 -21.71
N TYR A 44 -18.79 -16.47 -21.00
CA TYR A 44 -19.07 -15.17 -21.60
C TYR A 44 -17.83 -14.59 -22.29
N ARG A 45 -16.66 -14.64 -21.65
CA ARG A 45 -15.39 -14.21 -22.26
C ARG A 45 -15.03 -15.02 -23.50
N GLU A 46 -15.28 -16.32 -23.52
CA GLU A 46 -15.03 -17.17 -24.69
C GLU A 46 -15.96 -16.81 -25.86
N SER A 47 -17.21 -16.48 -25.56
CA SER A 47 -18.18 -16.06 -26.59
C SER A 47 -17.89 -14.66 -27.16
N PHE A 48 -17.25 -13.79 -26.37
CA PHE A 48 -16.88 -12.43 -26.76
C PHE A 48 -15.40 -12.17 -26.39
N PRO A 49 -14.45 -12.69 -27.18
CA PRO A 49 -13.03 -12.52 -26.88
C PRO A 49 -12.66 -11.02 -26.90
N PRO A 50 -11.71 -10.59 -26.06
CA PRO A 50 -11.19 -9.23 -26.11
C PRO A 50 -10.71 -8.87 -27.52
N SER A 51 -10.95 -7.64 -27.95
CA SER A 51 -10.46 -7.16 -29.24
C SER A 51 -8.95 -7.32 -29.31
N ALA A 52 -8.46 -7.91 -30.40
CA ALA A 52 -7.04 -7.99 -30.64
C ALA A 52 -6.45 -6.58 -30.80
N PHE A 53 -5.21 -6.36 -30.36
CA PHE A 53 -4.53 -5.09 -30.63
C PHE A 53 -4.39 -4.81 -32.12
N ALA A 54 -4.24 -5.86 -32.94
CA ALA A 54 -4.16 -5.74 -34.40
C ALA A 54 -5.44 -5.15 -35.04
N SER A 55 -6.63 -5.31 -34.43
CA SER A 55 -7.84 -4.67 -34.95
C SER A 55 -7.99 -3.22 -34.50
N LEU A 56 -7.38 -2.84 -33.37
CA LEU A 56 -7.38 -1.46 -32.86
C LEU A 56 -6.26 -0.62 -33.50
N TYR A 57 -5.12 -1.25 -33.79
CA TYR A 57 -3.92 -0.65 -34.36
C TYR A 57 -3.49 -1.48 -35.58
N PRO A 58 -4.15 -1.26 -36.75
CA PRO A 58 -3.94 -2.10 -37.92
C PRO A 58 -2.61 -1.85 -38.64
N THR A 59 -1.90 -0.76 -38.32
CA THR A 59 -0.58 -0.45 -38.89
C THR A 59 0.48 -0.32 -37.80
N GLN A 60 1.74 -0.49 -38.19
CA GLN A 60 2.87 -0.35 -37.27
C GLN A 60 2.95 1.07 -36.71
N GLU A 61 2.68 2.10 -37.53
CA GLU A 61 2.71 3.50 -37.09
C GLU A 61 1.63 3.79 -36.04
N ALA A 62 0.43 3.22 -36.20
CA ALA A 62 -0.66 3.37 -35.22
C ALA A 62 -0.31 2.68 -33.89
N TRP A 63 0.34 1.52 -33.97
CA TRP A 63 0.82 0.79 -32.80
C TRP A 63 1.94 1.56 -32.08
N ASP A 64 2.93 2.05 -32.82
CA ASP A 64 4.04 2.83 -32.27
C ASP A 64 3.56 4.13 -31.62
N ALA A 65 2.59 4.82 -32.22
CA ALA A 65 1.98 6.01 -31.64
C ALA A 65 1.27 5.71 -30.31
N HIS A 66 0.53 4.59 -30.23
CA HIS A 66 -0.09 4.15 -28.98
C HIS A 66 0.94 3.84 -27.90
N LEU A 67 2.01 3.11 -28.25
CA LEU A 67 3.07 2.80 -27.30
C LEU A 67 3.78 4.05 -26.78
N MET A 68 3.95 5.06 -27.63
CA MET A 68 4.55 6.33 -27.21
C MET A 68 3.64 7.10 -26.25
N ASP A 69 2.33 7.11 -26.50
CA ASP A 69 1.35 7.71 -25.59
C ASP A 69 1.32 7.00 -24.23
N GLU A 70 1.22 5.66 -24.21
CA GLU A 70 1.26 4.86 -22.98
C GLU A 70 2.53 5.11 -22.17
N ARG A 71 3.68 5.23 -22.85
CA ARG A 71 4.96 5.53 -22.20
C ARG A 71 4.95 6.91 -21.55
N ASN A 72 4.39 7.92 -22.23
CA ASN A 72 4.31 9.28 -21.70
C ASN A 72 3.38 9.34 -20.47
N VAL A 73 2.24 8.65 -20.53
CA VAL A 73 1.30 8.55 -19.41
C VAL A 73 1.96 7.88 -18.22
N LEU A 74 2.66 6.76 -18.44
CA LEU A 74 3.36 6.04 -17.39
C LEU A 74 4.47 6.90 -16.74
N ASP A 75 5.28 7.59 -17.55
CA ASP A 75 6.35 8.46 -17.06
C ASP A 75 5.80 9.59 -16.17
N ALA A 76 4.72 10.24 -16.62
CA ALA A 76 4.03 11.27 -15.84
C ALA A 76 3.51 10.74 -14.50
N GLN A 77 2.89 9.55 -14.50
CA GLN A 77 2.42 8.90 -13.27
C GLN A 77 3.58 8.56 -12.33
N GLN A 78 4.70 8.06 -12.85
CA GLN A 78 5.88 7.74 -12.06
C GLN A 78 6.46 8.97 -11.37
N ILE A 79 6.53 10.11 -12.07
CA ILE A 79 6.99 11.38 -11.49
C ILE A 79 6.10 11.79 -10.31
N ILE A 80 4.78 11.74 -10.48
CA ILE A 80 3.81 12.11 -9.44
C ILE A 80 3.94 11.17 -8.23
N HIS A 81 3.89 9.85 -8.46
CA HIS A 81 3.97 8.86 -7.39
C HIS A 81 5.30 8.94 -6.62
N THR A 82 6.41 9.10 -7.33
CA THR A 82 7.74 9.21 -6.71
C THR A 82 7.90 10.49 -5.90
N SER A 83 7.29 11.59 -6.36
CA SER A 83 7.31 12.86 -5.62
C SER A 83 6.47 12.76 -4.34
N ARG A 84 5.25 12.22 -4.45
CA ARG A 84 4.37 11.97 -3.31
C ARG A 84 5.01 11.03 -2.28
N TRP A 85 5.58 9.91 -2.73
CA TRP A 85 6.26 8.98 -1.85
C TRP A 85 7.42 9.65 -1.09
N ARG A 86 8.21 10.50 -1.77
CA ARG A 86 9.28 11.27 -1.11
C ARG A 86 8.76 12.20 -0.03
N GLU A 87 7.67 12.92 -0.30
CA GLU A 87 7.02 13.81 0.69
C GLU A 87 6.51 13.01 1.89
N GLU A 88 5.88 11.86 1.66
CA GLU A 88 5.37 10.98 2.72
C GLU A 88 6.49 10.45 3.63
N ILE A 89 7.61 10.00 3.04
CA ILE A 89 8.78 9.54 3.81
C ILE A 89 9.40 10.69 4.61
N GLN A 90 9.62 11.85 3.99
CA GLN A 90 10.18 13.00 4.69
C GLN A 90 9.30 13.46 5.86
N ALA A 91 7.97 13.49 5.66
CA ALA A 91 7.04 13.82 6.72
C ALA A 91 7.05 12.80 7.86
N ARG A 92 7.17 11.50 7.54
CA ARG A 92 7.31 10.44 8.55
C ARG A 92 8.59 10.60 9.36
N ASP A 93 9.71 10.81 8.68
CA ASP A 93 11.01 10.94 9.33
C ASP A 93 11.08 12.21 10.18
N ALA A 94 10.50 13.32 9.73
CA ALA A 94 10.39 14.56 10.51
C ALA A 94 9.56 14.38 11.79
N ARG A 95 8.45 13.62 11.72
CA ARG A 95 7.63 13.29 12.90
C ARG A 95 8.42 12.46 13.91
N TYR A 96 9.13 11.44 13.44
CA TYR A 96 9.96 10.60 14.28
C TYR A 96 11.05 11.41 15.00
N MET A 97 11.72 12.32 14.29
CA MET A 97 12.74 13.20 14.90
C MET A 97 12.14 14.19 15.90
N ALA A 98 10.97 14.75 15.62
CA ALA A 98 10.29 15.66 16.55
C ALA A 98 9.85 14.93 17.84
N GLU A 99 9.37 13.69 17.73
CA GLU A 99 9.02 12.86 18.87
C GLU A 99 10.25 12.53 19.73
N GLN A 100 11.37 12.16 19.10
CA GLN A 100 12.63 11.96 19.81
C GLN A 100 13.13 13.23 20.51
N ALA A 101 13.04 14.38 19.86
CA ALA A 101 13.45 15.66 20.45
C ALA A 101 12.58 16.02 21.65
N ALA A 102 11.26 15.85 21.54
CA ALA A 102 10.33 16.08 22.64
C ALA A 102 10.57 15.10 23.81
N ALA A 103 10.86 13.83 23.52
CA ALA A 103 11.23 12.85 24.54
C ALA A 103 12.53 13.22 25.27
N ALA A 104 13.56 13.65 24.53
CA ALA A 104 14.82 14.10 25.12
C ALA A 104 14.67 15.40 25.93
N GLU A 105 13.78 16.31 25.50
CA GLU A 105 13.45 17.51 26.26
C GLU A 105 12.72 17.18 27.56
N MET A 106 11.70 16.31 27.51
CA MET A 106 11.03 15.81 28.73
C MET A 106 12.00 15.08 29.66
N GLU A 107 12.90 14.25 29.12
CA GLU A 107 13.93 13.58 29.90
C GLU A 107 14.84 14.59 30.60
N ARG A 108 15.32 15.61 29.87
CA ARG A 108 16.13 16.69 30.44
C ARG A 108 15.40 17.49 31.51
N GLU A 109 14.12 17.83 31.30
CA GLU A 109 13.30 18.51 32.31
C GLU A 109 13.15 17.66 33.56
N LEU A 110 12.85 16.36 33.42
CA LEU A 110 12.75 15.43 34.56
C LEU A 110 14.07 15.25 35.30
N PHE A 111 15.21 15.17 34.61
CA PHE A 111 16.53 15.11 35.26
C PHE A 111 16.90 16.45 35.94
N SER A 112 16.57 17.59 35.34
CA SER A 112 16.79 18.91 35.95
C SER A 112 15.86 19.16 37.15
N GLU A 113 14.61 18.70 37.10
CA GLU A 113 13.65 18.78 38.20
C GLU A 113 14.07 17.80 39.32
N ARG A 114 14.57 16.62 38.98
CA ARG A 114 15.17 15.67 39.94
C ARG A 114 16.46 16.21 40.58
N GLU A 115 17.28 16.99 39.89
CA GLU A 115 18.40 17.71 40.51
C GLU A 115 17.93 18.86 41.40
N PHE A 116 16.85 19.56 41.03
CA PHE A 116 16.25 20.64 41.82
C PHE A 116 15.55 20.16 43.11
N PHE A 117 14.88 19.00 43.06
CA PHE A 117 14.24 18.35 44.22
C PHE A 117 15.14 17.30 44.89
N GLY A 118 16.31 16.99 44.32
CA GLY A 118 17.22 15.92 44.74
C GLY A 118 18.26 16.32 45.79
N MET A 119 18.11 17.46 46.44
CA MET A 119 18.85 17.76 47.66
C MET A 119 18.23 17.04 48.87
N ASP A 120 18.06 15.71 48.77
CA ASP A 120 18.04 14.74 49.87
C ASP A 120 17.85 13.31 49.31
N GLY A 121 18.97 12.58 49.12
CA GLY A 121 19.03 11.13 49.34
C GLY A 121 18.58 10.14 48.25
N PHE A 122 18.71 10.44 46.95
CA PHE A 122 18.44 9.44 45.89
C PHE A 122 19.73 8.79 45.34
N ASP A 123 19.79 7.45 45.34
CA ASP A 123 20.93 6.65 44.88
C ASP A 123 21.12 6.74 43.35
N PRO A 124 22.28 7.23 42.86
CA PRO A 124 22.53 7.45 41.44
C PRO A 124 22.81 6.17 40.61
N ASN A 125 22.85 4.98 41.21
CA ASN A 125 23.17 3.75 40.47
C ASN A 125 21.95 3.07 39.79
N THR A 126 20.76 3.70 39.82
CA THR A 126 19.57 3.26 39.07
C THR A 126 19.36 4.14 37.83
N THR A 127 20.20 3.94 36.82
CA THR A 127 20.07 4.60 35.52
C THR A 127 19.08 3.83 34.65
N THR A 128 17.78 3.92 34.95
CA THR A 128 16.73 3.43 34.05
C THR A 128 16.44 4.50 32.99
N SER A 129 16.67 4.15 31.72
CA SER A 129 16.31 4.98 30.55
C SER A 129 14.80 5.17 30.47
N PHE A 130 14.32 6.37 30.15
CA PHE A 130 12.89 6.67 30.01
C PHE A 130 12.18 5.74 29.01
N THR A 131 12.88 5.31 27.96
CA THR A 131 12.35 4.38 26.95
C THR A 131 11.98 3.01 27.48
N ASP A 132 12.57 2.61 28.61
CA ASP A 132 12.33 1.30 29.25
C ASP A 132 10.93 1.24 29.90
N TYR A 133 10.39 2.39 30.31
CA TYR A 133 9.04 2.51 30.89
C TYR A 133 7.91 2.48 29.85
N MET A 134 8.22 2.78 28.59
CA MET A 134 7.28 2.76 27.46
C MET A 134 7.37 1.48 26.63
N SER A 135 8.27 0.55 26.97
CA SER A 135 8.35 -0.75 26.31
C SER A 135 7.15 -1.61 26.71
N THR A 136 6.25 -1.86 25.75
CA THR A 136 5.08 -2.74 25.93
C THR A 136 5.39 -4.19 25.60
N ASP A 137 6.66 -4.60 25.60
CA ASP A 137 6.99 -6.01 25.43
C ASP A 137 6.60 -6.79 26.70
N PRO A 138 5.74 -7.82 26.60
CA PRO A 138 5.39 -8.62 27.75
C PRO A 138 6.63 -9.37 28.25
N PRO A 139 6.81 -9.51 29.58
CA PRO A 139 7.95 -10.24 30.12
C PRO A 139 7.92 -11.68 29.61
N ALA A 140 9.06 -12.17 29.12
CA ALA A 140 9.19 -13.56 28.71
C ALA A 140 8.94 -14.47 29.92
N ASP A 141 7.88 -15.29 29.84
CA ASP A 141 7.55 -16.29 30.84
C ASP A 141 8.74 -17.25 31.04
N SER A 142 9.15 -17.39 32.30
CA SER A 142 10.14 -18.39 32.77
C SER A 142 9.45 -19.68 33.22
#